data_AF-A0A9Q0ZB33-F1
#
_entry.id   AF-A0A9Q0ZB33-F1
#
_cell.length_a   1.000
_cell.length_b   1.000
_cell.length_c   1.000
_cell.angle_alpha   90.00
_cell.angle_beta   90.00
_cell.angle_gamma   90.00
#
_symmetry.space_group_name_H-M   'P 1'
#
loop_
_entity.id
_entity.type
_entity.pdbx_description
1 polymer ?
#
loop_
_entity_poly.entity_id
_entity_poly.type
_entity_poly.pdbx_seq_one_letter_code
_entity_poly.pdbx_strand_id
1 'polypeptide(L)'
;MDISIEEIYSKRAGKEIPMLSVIDDGHGMIHEEVEKMVCFGHKKPEVDDPDYIGRFGVGFKTGAMRLGRDALVITQTNDSRSIAFLSQSLNEGKDNLEIPIVSYRRKGQCMEVDTSVQLEALAKYNLKVIKDFSPFDKYLIGAKAGLFRENNTGTQIYIWNLDEWGSQYCLEWDRGLTGGSSFHKGDIMIRSRRLRSRPGQISKKVCLDYSLRSYLEVIFLVPRIRIYLQGSLVKSRPLAKYLNQTSEVSGNIIGKRVHLTLGRSQLEFEHANCGIFLYWHGRLIEAYKRVGGMIHNGDWGRGVIGVIDVTDLMNEGNGRVGVLNTKQSFLDCEPYAQLEAWLGEKADEYWTDNFEKLKLKKGGSLYKPDHEWVQCDKCRKWRMLSSGFDVKTLPEEW
;
A
#
# COMPACT_ATOMS: atom_id res chain seq x y z
N MET A 1 -8.54 3.88 6.52
CA MET A 1 -8.61 2.85 5.44
C MET A 1 -8.74 1.47 6.06
N ASP A 2 -9.70 0.69 5.59
CA ASP A 2 -9.96 -0.70 5.97
C ASP A 2 -9.76 -1.62 4.77
N ILE A 3 -9.14 -2.77 4.99
CA ILE A 3 -8.86 -3.79 3.98
C ILE A 3 -9.26 -5.15 4.55
N SER A 4 -10.16 -5.86 3.87
CA SER A 4 -10.61 -7.18 4.31
C SER A 4 -11.01 -8.06 3.14
N ILE A 5 -10.97 -9.38 3.34
CA ILE A 5 -11.59 -10.36 2.44
C ILE A 5 -12.71 -11.06 3.20
N GLU A 6 -13.91 -11.00 2.64
CA GLU A 6 -15.11 -11.64 3.17
C GLU A 6 -15.76 -12.52 2.10
N GLU A 7 -16.46 -13.57 2.53
CA GLU A 7 -17.26 -14.40 1.63
C GLU A 7 -18.58 -13.69 1.31
N ILE A 8 -18.96 -13.71 0.03
CA ILE A 8 -20.23 -13.18 -0.45
C ILE A 8 -20.90 -14.18 -1.38
N TYR A 9 -22.21 -14.36 -1.23
CA TYR A 9 -22.97 -15.21 -2.15
C TYR A 9 -23.07 -14.56 -3.53
N SER A 10 -22.56 -15.25 -4.56
CA SER A 10 -22.70 -14.85 -5.95
C SER A 10 -23.77 -15.69 -6.62
N LYS A 11 -24.89 -15.05 -6.98
CA LYS A 11 -26.00 -15.70 -7.72
C LYS A 11 -25.52 -16.31 -9.05
N ARG A 12 -24.59 -15.64 -9.73
CA ARG A 12 -24.03 -16.09 -11.01
C ARG A 12 -23.13 -17.31 -10.84
N ALA A 13 -22.33 -17.38 -9.77
CA ALA A 13 -21.49 -18.53 -9.50
C ALA A 13 -22.24 -19.67 -8.79
N GLY A 14 -23.43 -19.40 -8.23
CA GLY A 14 -24.20 -20.36 -7.44
C GLY A 14 -23.55 -20.75 -6.12
N LYS A 15 -22.54 -20.01 -5.66
CA LYS A 15 -21.74 -20.31 -4.46
C LYS A 15 -21.28 -19.02 -3.77
N GLU A 16 -20.79 -19.17 -2.54
CA GLU A 16 -20.00 -18.13 -1.89
C GLU A 16 -18.65 -17.98 -2.61
N ILE A 17 -18.25 -16.73 -2.79
CA ILE A 17 -16.97 -16.35 -3.38
C ILE A 17 -16.29 -15.30 -2.48
N PRO A 18 -14.96 -15.27 -2.45
CA PRO A 18 -14.25 -14.24 -1.71
C PRO A 18 -14.34 -12.89 -2.42
N MET A 19 -14.53 -11.85 -1.63
CA MET A 19 -14.54 -10.45 -2.06
C MET A 19 -13.58 -9.64 -1.21
N LEU A 20 -12.56 -9.09 -1.86
CA LEU A 20 -11.67 -8.10 -1.27
C LEU A 20 -12.37 -6.74 -1.23
N SER A 21 -12.33 -6.10 -0.08
CA SER A 21 -12.78 -4.72 0.10
C SER A 21 -11.63 -3.81 0.49
N VAL A 22 -11.63 -2.59 -0.06
CA VAL A 22 -10.75 -1.49 0.33
C VAL A 22 -11.62 -0.26 0.52
N ILE A 23 -11.70 0.23 1.76
CA ILE A 23 -12.63 1.28 2.16
C ILE A 23 -11.85 2.42 2.80
N ASP A 24 -12.02 3.64 2.30
CA ASP A 24 -11.45 4.86 2.88
C ASP A 24 -12.53 5.89 3.23
N ASP A 25 -12.14 6.79 4.13
CA ASP A 25 -12.87 7.96 4.62
C ASP A 25 -12.30 9.26 4.02
N GLY A 26 -11.76 9.17 2.79
CA GLY A 26 -11.25 10.33 2.05
C GLY A 26 -12.36 11.22 1.50
N HIS A 27 -12.04 12.09 0.54
CA HIS A 27 -12.99 13.08 0.01
C HIS A 27 -14.04 12.52 -0.97
N GLY A 28 -13.88 11.26 -1.40
CA GLY A 28 -14.69 10.68 -2.47
C GLY A 28 -14.39 11.30 -3.83
N MET A 29 -15.23 11.00 -4.82
CA MET A 29 -15.10 11.48 -6.19
C MET A 29 -16.45 11.95 -6.75
N ILE A 30 -16.43 13.04 -7.52
CA ILE A 30 -17.56 13.44 -8.36
C ILE A 30 -17.64 12.58 -9.63
N HIS A 31 -18.74 12.68 -10.37
CA HIS A 31 -18.97 11.89 -11.59
C HIS A 31 -17.79 11.95 -12.57
N GLU A 32 -17.30 13.14 -12.91
CA GLU A 32 -16.20 13.33 -13.86
C GLU A 32 -14.89 12.68 -13.39
N GLU A 33 -14.64 12.65 -12.08
CA GLU A 33 -13.46 12.00 -11.50
C GLU A 33 -13.57 10.48 -11.56
N VAL A 34 -14.78 9.94 -11.35
CA VAL A 34 -15.06 8.51 -11.51
C VAL A 34 -14.87 8.08 -12.96
N GLU A 35 -15.38 8.85 -13.92
CA GLU A 35 -15.14 8.60 -15.34
C GLU A 35 -13.65 8.61 -15.65
N LYS A 36 -12.91 9.62 -15.17
CA LYS A 36 -11.44 9.69 -15.33
C LYS A 36 -10.72 8.51 -14.71
N MET A 37 -11.20 8.01 -13.58
CA MET A 37 -10.60 6.88 -12.88
C MET A 37 -10.76 5.57 -13.69
N VAL A 38 -11.94 5.32 -14.27
CA VAL A 38 -12.25 4.06 -14.96
C VAL A 38 -11.90 4.07 -16.45
N CYS A 39 -11.83 5.23 -17.09
CA CYS A 39 -11.49 5.35 -18.49
C CYS A 39 -9.96 5.28 -18.73
N PHE A 40 -9.58 4.86 -19.94
CA PHE A 40 -8.20 4.79 -20.41
C PHE A 40 -7.83 6.08 -21.17
N GLY A 41 -6.55 6.46 -21.18
CA GLY A 41 -6.04 7.51 -22.06
C GLY A 41 -6.10 8.95 -21.52
N HIS A 42 -6.37 9.16 -20.23
CA HIS A 42 -6.24 10.50 -19.64
C HIS A 42 -4.79 10.97 -19.66
N LYS A 43 -4.58 12.24 -20.04
CA LYS A 43 -3.27 12.87 -19.99
C LYS A 43 -2.73 12.81 -18.56
N LYS A 44 -1.45 12.43 -18.44
CA LYS A 44 -0.73 12.56 -17.17
C LYS A 44 -0.85 14.02 -16.71
N PRO A 45 -1.04 14.28 -15.41
CA PRO A 45 -0.90 15.63 -14.88
C PRO A 45 0.43 16.22 -15.35
N GLU A 46 0.39 17.41 -15.97
CA GLU A 46 1.61 18.08 -16.44
C GLU A 46 2.46 18.56 -15.26
N VAL A 47 1.80 18.87 -14.14
CA VAL A 47 2.43 19.28 -12.89
C VAL A 47 2.64 18.06 -11.99
N ASP A 48 3.88 17.90 -11.53
CA ASP A 48 4.23 16.96 -10.48
C ASP A 48 3.88 17.58 -9.13
N ASP A 49 2.82 17.10 -8.50
CA ASP A 49 2.44 17.53 -7.17
C ASP A 49 3.18 16.68 -6.13
N PRO A 50 4.07 17.29 -5.31
CA PRO A 50 4.87 16.55 -4.34
C PRO A 50 4.02 15.82 -3.29
N ASP A 51 2.78 16.26 -3.07
CA ASP A 51 1.87 15.69 -2.07
C ASP A 51 1.09 14.47 -2.59
N TYR A 52 1.19 14.13 -3.90
CA TYR A 52 0.47 13.01 -4.50
C TYR A 52 1.41 11.93 -5.07
N ILE A 53 1.15 10.68 -4.69
CA ILE A 53 1.87 9.51 -5.23
C ILE A 53 1.41 9.17 -6.66
N GLY A 54 0.20 9.57 -7.06
CA GLY A 54 -0.46 9.18 -8.31
C GLY A 54 0.01 9.98 -9.53
N ARG A 55 0.70 9.33 -10.48
CA ARG A 55 1.20 10.03 -11.69
C ARG A 55 0.79 9.43 -13.03
N PHE A 56 0.51 8.13 -13.07
CA PHE A 56 0.31 7.41 -14.33
C PHE A 56 -1.16 7.26 -14.76
N GLY A 57 -2.14 7.54 -13.88
CA GLY A 57 -3.57 7.41 -14.20
C GLY A 57 -4.07 5.98 -14.44
N VAL A 58 -3.26 4.95 -14.20
CA VAL A 58 -3.59 3.54 -14.47
C VAL A 58 -3.68 2.65 -13.24
N GLY A 59 -3.24 3.13 -12.07
CA GLY A 59 -3.01 2.30 -10.87
C GLY A 59 -4.23 1.52 -10.39
N PHE A 60 -5.41 2.14 -10.36
CA PHE A 60 -6.67 1.46 -10.00
C PHE A 60 -6.98 0.31 -10.96
N LYS A 61 -7.02 0.60 -12.27
CA LYS A 61 -7.36 -0.36 -13.33
C LYS A 61 -6.41 -1.55 -13.32
N THR A 62 -5.10 -1.30 -13.32
CA THR A 62 -4.09 -2.37 -13.33
C THR A 62 -4.07 -3.16 -12.03
N GLY A 63 -4.26 -2.50 -10.89
CA GLY A 63 -4.26 -3.15 -9.58
C GLY A 63 -5.51 -4.02 -9.36
N ALA A 64 -6.70 -3.45 -9.60
CA ALA A 64 -7.96 -4.16 -9.43
C ALA A 64 -8.05 -5.37 -10.36
N MET A 65 -7.74 -5.20 -11.65
CA MET A 65 -7.79 -6.27 -12.65
C MET A 65 -6.67 -7.30 -12.50
N ARG A 66 -5.62 -7.00 -11.72
CA ARG A 66 -4.61 -7.99 -11.32
C ARG A 66 -5.10 -8.88 -10.18
N LEU A 67 -5.96 -8.35 -9.31
CA LEU A 67 -6.44 -9.05 -8.11
C LEU A 67 -7.66 -9.91 -8.39
N GLY A 68 -8.59 -9.45 -9.23
CA GLY A 68 -9.78 -10.19 -9.63
C GLY A 68 -10.35 -9.72 -10.95
N ARG A 69 -11.30 -10.49 -11.49
CA ARG A 69 -11.91 -10.23 -12.80
C ARG A 69 -12.92 -9.07 -12.78
N ASP A 70 -13.48 -8.76 -11.62
CA ASP A 70 -14.56 -7.79 -11.49
C ASP A 70 -14.38 -6.90 -10.26
N ALA A 71 -14.67 -5.61 -10.43
CA ALA A 71 -14.56 -4.60 -9.39
C ALA A 71 -15.73 -3.61 -9.42
N LEU A 72 -16.30 -3.33 -8.25
CA LEU A 72 -17.31 -2.29 -8.03
C LEU A 72 -16.71 -1.19 -7.16
N VAL A 73 -16.89 0.07 -7.59
CA VAL A 73 -16.52 1.24 -6.80
C VAL A 73 -17.79 1.98 -6.41
N ILE A 74 -17.94 2.26 -5.12
CA ILE A 74 -18.95 3.17 -4.60
C ILE A 74 -18.19 4.33 -3.96
N THR A 75 -18.45 5.55 -4.38
CA THR A 75 -17.76 6.74 -3.88
C THR A 75 -18.77 7.83 -3.56
N GLN A 76 -18.47 8.62 -2.53
CA GLN A 76 -19.36 9.65 -2.04
C GLN A 76 -18.59 10.90 -1.65
N THR A 77 -19.03 12.03 -2.19
CA THR A 77 -18.67 13.37 -1.74
C THR A 77 -19.80 13.93 -0.85
N ASN A 78 -19.68 15.17 -0.41
CA ASN A 78 -20.77 15.84 0.31
C ASN A 78 -22.03 15.97 -0.55
N ASP A 79 -21.87 16.16 -1.86
CA ASP A 79 -22.95 16.56 -2.76
C ASP A 79 -23.35 15.46 -3.76
N SER A 80 -22.53 14.43 -3.93
CA SER A 80 -22.76 13.38 -4.93
C SER A 80 -22.37 11.99 -4.43
N ARG A 81 -22.92 10.97 -5.08
CA ARG A 81 -22.51 9.57 -4.93
C ARG A 81 -22.50 8.92 -6.30
N SER A 82 -21.45 8.15 -6.59
CA SER A 82 -21.35 7.43 -7.84
C SER A 82 -21.01 5.97 -7.59
N ILE A 83 -21.55 5.11 -8.45
CA ILE A 83 -21.26 3.69 -8.51
C ILE A 83 -20.67 3.42 -9.89
N ALA A 84 -19.49 2.81 -9.95
CA ALA A 84 -18.87 2.41 -11.21
C ALA A 84 -18.51 0.93 -11.17
N PHE A 85 -18.75 0.24 -12.28
CA PHE A 85 -18.56 -1.21 -12.37
C PHE A 85 -17.59 -1.56 -13.49
N LEU A 86 -16.39 -2.01 -13.11
CA LEU A 86 -15.34 -2.46 -14.01
C LEU A 86 -15.30 -3.99 -14.00
N SER A 87 -15.83 -4.63 -15.04
CA SER A 87 -16.04 -6.07 -15.07
C SER A 87 -15.55 -6.71 -16.36
N GLN A 88 -14.63 -7.66 -16.25
CA GLN A 88 -14.26 -8.52 -17.38
C GLN A 88 -15.41 -9.48 -17.71
N SER A 89 -16.14 -9.95 -16.69
CA SER A 89 -17.22 -10.93 -16.87
C SER A 89 -18.50 -10.33 -17.49
N LEU A 90 -18.68 -9.01 -17.47
CA LEU A 90 -19.70 -8.28 -18.24
C LEU A 90 -19.29 -8.09 -19.70
N ASN A 91 -17.99 -7.90 -19.93
CA ASN A 91 -17.43 -7.56 -21.24
C ASN A 91 -16.91 -8.76 -22.02
N GLU A 92 -17.12 -9.97 -21.50
CA GLU A 92 -16.73 -11.21 -22.14
C GLU A 92 -17.49 -11.38 -23.48
N GLY A 93 -16.73 -11.50 -24.57
CA GLY A 93 -17.28 -11.61 -25.93
C GLY A 93 -17.81 -10.31 -26.53
N LYS A 94 -17.59 -9.14 -25.91
CA LYS A 94 -17.92 -7.83 -26.48
C LYS A 94 -16.70 -7.22 -27.17
N ASP A 95 -16.92 -6.62 -28.35
CA ASP A 95 -15.87 -5.87 -29.06
C ASP A 95 -15.56 -4.52 -28.40
N ASN A 96 -16.57 -3.90 -27.78
CA ASN A 96 -16.46 -2.61 -27.11
C ASN A 96 -16.58 -2.76 -25.59
N LEU A 97 -15.71 -2.07 -24.86
CA LEU A 97 -15.71 -2.04 -23.40
C LEU A 97 -16.88 -1.21 -22.88
N GLU A 98 -17.76 -1.84 -22.11
CA GLU A 98 -18.84 -1.20 -21.38
C GLU A 98 -18.47 -1.06 -19.90
N ILE A 99 -18.60 0.16 -19.36
CA ILE A 99 -18.36 0.47 -17.95
C ILE A 99 -19.61 1.14 -17.38
N PRO A 100 -20.53 0.39 -16.73
CA PRO A 100 -21.72 0.97 -16.13
C PRO A 100 -21.34 1.94 -15.01
N ILE A 101 -21.83 3.18 -15.13
CA ILE A 101 -21.71 4.23 -14.10
C ILE A 101 -23.11 4.72 -13.75
N VAL A 102 -23.38 4.89 -12.45
CA VAL A 102 -24.63 5.44 -11.94
C VAL A 102 -24.29 6.51 -10.92
N SER A 103 -24.68 7.74 -11.22
CA SER A 103 -24.42 8.89 -10.37
C SER A 103 -25.69 9.48 -9.78
N TYR A 104 -25.56 9.94 -8.55
CA TYR A 104 -26.60 10.53 -7.73
C TYR A 104 -26.13 11.88 -7.21
N ARG A 105 -27.07 12.81 -7.08
CA ARG A 105 -26.88 14.12 -6.46
C ARG A 105 -27.68 14.18 -5.17
N ARG A 106 -27.12 14.85 -4.17
CA ARG A 106 -27.82 15.16 -2.93
C ARG A 106 -28.88 16.23 -3.17
N LYS A 107 -30.12 15.94 -2.81
CA LYS A 107 -31.21 16.91 -2.70
C LYS A 107 -31.86 16.77 -1.33
N GLY A 108 -31.68 17.78 -0.48
CA GLY A 108 -32.07 17.70 0.92
C GLY A 108 -31.33 16.56 1.62
N GLN A 109 -32.09 15.64 2.23
CA GLN A 109 -31.54 14.48 2.96
C GLN A 109 -31.40 13.22 2.09
N CYS A 110 -31.80 13.28 0.82
CA CYS A 110 -31.85 12.11 -0.06
C CYS A 110 -30.83 12.22 -1.20
N MET A 111 -30.38 11.06 -1.69
CA MET A 111 -29.61 10.96 -2.92
C MET A 111 -30.56 10.58 -4.07
N GLU A 112 -30.69 11.47 -5.06
CA GLU A 112 -31.51 11.26 -6.26
C GLU A 112 -30.62 11.01 -7.47
N VAL A 113 -31.12 10.31 -8.48
CA VAL A 113 -30.38 10.10 -9.73
C VAL A 113 -30.03 11.46 -10.35
N ASP A 114 -28.75 11.68 -10.66
CA ASP A 114 -28.30 12.96 -11.21
C ASP A 114 -28.59 13.02 -12.72
N THR A 115 -29.69 13.66 -13.09
CA THR A 115 -30.11 13.80 -14.48
C THR A 115 -29.28 14.81 -15.27
N SER A 116 -28.40 15.60 -14.64
CA SER A 116 -27.56 16.56 -15.35
C SER A 116 -26.29 15.94 -15.94
N VAL A 117 -25.90 14.75 -15.48
CA VAL A 117 -24.70 14.03 -15.95
C VAL A 117 -25.04 12.73 -16.69
N GLN A 118 -26.26 12.21 -16.52
CA GLN A 118 -26.70 10.97 -17.17
C GLN A 118 -28.21 10.98 -17.42
N LEU A 119 -28.67 10.22 -18.43
CA LEU A 119 -30.09 10.01 -18.68
C LEU A 119 -30.66 9.01 -17.66
N GLU A 120 -31.90 9.24 -17.20
CA GLU A 120 -32.55 8.35 -16.23
C GLU A 120 -32.72 6.92 -16.77
N ALA A 121 -33.00 6.76 -18.06
CA ALA A 121 -33.08 5.46 -18.72
C ALA A 121 -31.73 4.72 -18.71
N LEU A 122 -30.63 5.43 -18.98
CA LEU A 122 -29.28 4.88 -18.92
C LEU A 122 -28.90 4.49 -17.49
N ALA A 123 -29.24 5.32 -16.50
CA ALA A 123 -29.04 5.01 -15.09
C ALA A 123 -29.77 3.72 -14.67
N LYS A 124 -31.03 3.57 -15.08
CA LYS A 124 -31.83 2.35 -14.84
C LYS A 124 -31.22 1.12 -15.52
N TYR A 125 -30.75 1.27 -16.76
CA TYR A 125 -30.06 0.20 -17.48
C TYR A 125 -28.76 -0.20 -16.77
N ASN A 126 -27.89 0.75 -16.44
CA ASN A 126 -26.62 0.51 -15.76
C ASN A 126 -26.83 -0.16 -14.40
N LEU A 127 -27.81 0.28 -13.61
CA LEU A 127 -28.17 -0.37 -12.35
C LEU A 127 -28.64 -1.82 -12.55
N LYS A 128 -29.41 -2.08 -13.61
CA LYS A 128 -29.84 -3.44 -13.95
C LYS A 128 -28.63 -4.32 -14.30
N VAL A 129 -27.73 -3.82 -15.15
CA VAL A 129 -26.49 -4.53 -15.52
C VAL A 129 -25.65 -4.84 -14.28
N ILE A 130 -25.44 -3.87 -13.38
CA ILE A 130 -24.70 -4.09 -12.13
C ILE A 130 -25.35 -5.23 -11.32
N LYS A 131 -26.67 -5.23 -11.16
CA LYS A 131 -27.38 -6.27 -10.40
C LYS A 131 -27.29 -7.66 -11.04
N ASP A 132 -27.32 -7.72 -12.37
CA ASP A 132 -27.35 -8.98 -13.11
C ASP A 132 -25.95 -9.60 -13.19
N PHE A 133 -24.89 -8.78 -13.20
CA PHE A 133 -23.50 -9.21 -13.41
C PHE A 133 -22.60 -9.11 -12.18
N SER A 134 -23.10 -8.64 -11.04
CA SER A 134 -22.34 -8.56 -9.78
C SER A 134 -23.07 -9.25 -8.62
N PRO A 135 -22.37 -9.54 -7.50
CA PRO A 135 -23.00 -9.97 -6.25
C PRO A 135 -23.90 -8.89 -5.60
N PHE A 136 -23.93 -7.67 -6.14
CA PHE A 136 -24.59 -6.52 -5.55
C PHE A 136 -26.02 -6.34 -6.05
N ASP A 137 -26.99 -6.65 -5.19
CA ASP A 137 -28.36 -6.24 -5.41
C ASP A 137 -28.67 -4.85 -4.83
N LYS A 138 -29.91 -4.40 -4.97
CA LYS A 138 -30.35 -3.09 -4.46
C LYS A 138 -30.14 -2.95 -2.95
N TYR A 139 -30.35 -4.02 -2.18
CA TYR A 139 -30.23 -4.00 -0.73
C TYR A 139 -28.76 -3.94 -0.33
N LEU A 140 -27.89 -4.72 -0.97
CA LEU A 140 -26.46 -4.70 -0.67
C LEU A 140 -25.83 -3.37 -1.07
N ILE A 141 -26.19 -2.80 -2.23
CA ILE A 141 -25.76 -1.45 -2.62
C ILE A 141 -26.21 -0.43 -1.57
N GLY A 142 -27.48 -0.50 -1.14
CA GLY A 142 -28.01 0.38 -0.10
C GLY A 142 -27.26 0.24 1.23
N ALA A 143 -26.98 -0.99 1.66
CA ALA A 143 -26.25 -1.29 2.88
C ALA A 143 -24.80 -0.75 2.84
N LYS A 144 -24.09 -0.96 1.72
CA LYS A 144 -22.72 -0.42 1.54
C LYS A 144 -22.72 1.10 1.44
N ALA A 145 -23.70 1.67 0.73
CA ALA A 145 -23.88 3.12 0.68
C ALA A 145 -24.22 3.73 2.06
N GLY A 146 -24.86 2.97 2.95
CA GLY A 146 -25.12 3.36 4.34
C GLY A 146 -23.88 3.35 5.24
N LEU A 147 -22.77 2.72 4.81
CA LEU A 147 -21.49 2.78 5.56
C LEU A 147 -20.87 4.18 5.50
N PHE A 148 -21.20 4.98 4.48
CA PHE A 148 -20.98 6.41 4.54
C PHE A 148 -21.96 6.99 5.56
N ARG A 149 -21.52 7.09 6.83
CA ARG A 149 -22.27 7.74 7.92
C ARG A 149 -22.75 9.14 7.50
N GLU A 150 -23.68 9.74 8.24
CA GLU A 150 -24.20 11.07 7.91
C GLU A 150 -23.08 12.08 7.66
N ASN A 151 -23.03 12.62 6.43
CA ASN A 151 -22.03 13.59 5.94
C ASN A 151 -20.58 13.09 5.85
N ASN A 152 -20.34 11.78 5.90
CA ASN A 152 -19.03 11.25 5.59
C ASN A 152 -18.83 11.09 4.08
N THR A 153 -17.66 11.53 3.64
CA THR A 153 -17.13 11.27 2.30
C THR A 153 -16.26 10.03 2.31
N GLY A 154 -15.97 9.48 1.13
CA GLY A 154 -15.02 8.37 1.02
C GLY A 154 -15.22 7.53 -0.23
N THR A 155 -14.42 6.48 -0.34
CA THR A 155 -14.52 5.51 -1.42
C THR A 155 -14.47 4.09 -0.90
N GLN A 156 -15.30 3.23 -1.46
CA GLN A 156 -15.40 1.80 -1.18
C GLN A 156 -15.15 1.06 -2.48
N ILE A 157 -14.12 0.22 -2.52
CA ILE A 157 -13.76 -0.62 -3.66
C ILE A 157 -13.97 -2.07 -3.27
N TYR A 158 -14.70 -2.81 -4.09
CA TYR A 158 -14.96 -4.23 -3.93
C TYR A 158 -14.44 -4.98 -5.15
N ILE A 159 -13.63 -6.00 -4.93
CA ILE A 159 -13.02 -6.82 -5.99
C ILE A 159 -13.35 -8.28 -5.69
N TRP A 160 -13.90 -9.01 -6.66
CA TRP A 160 -14.24 -10.42 -6.53
C TRP A 160 -13.84 -11.19 -7.78
N ASN A 161 -14.15 -12.49 -7.81
CA ASN A 161 -13.60 -13.42 -8.79
C ASN A 161 -12.07 -13.31 -8.79
N LEU A 162 -11.51 -13.48 -7.58
CA LEU A 162 -10.09 -13.35 -7.31
C LEU A 162 -9.28 -14.37 -8.10
N ASP A 163 -8.02 -14.02 -8.39
CA ASP A 163 -7.11 -14.85 -9.17
C ASP A 163 -6.90 -16.23 -8.52
N GLU A 164 -7.04 -17.30 -9.33
CA GLU A 164 -6.93 -18.70 -8.91
C GLU A 164 -5.71 -19.35 -9.59
N TRP A 165 -4.96 -20.16 -8.84
CA TRP A 165 -3.90 -21.02 -9.35
C TRP A 165 -4.29 -22.49 -9.14
N GLY A 166 -4.68 -23.15 -10.23
CA GLY A 166 -5.26 -24.49 -10.15
C GLY A 166 -6.64 -24.44 -9.50
N SER A 167 -6.82 -25.15 -8.37
CA SER A 167 -8.09 -25.20 -7.63
C SER A 167 -8.12 -24.31 -6.39
N GLN A 168 -7.12 -23.45 -6.19
CA GLN A 168 -6.97 -22.60 -5.01
C GLN A 168 -6.75 -21.14 -5.39
N TYR A 169 -7.20 -20.21 -4.53
CA TYR A 169 -6.90 -18.79 -4.69
C TYR A 169 -5.39 -18.51 -4.52
N CYS A 170 -4.87 -17.58 -5.32
CA CYS A 170 -3.50 -17.06 -5.20
C CYS A 170 -3.23 -16.40 -3.82
N LEU A 171 -4.31 -15.93 -3.18
CA LEU A 171 -4.29 -15.35 -1.83
C LEU A 171 -4.79 -16.35 -0.79
N GLU A 172 -4.29 -16.20 0.42
CA GLU A 172 -4.83 -16.79 1.64
C GLU A 172 -5.14 -15.65 2.63
N TRP A 173 -6.18 -15.79 3.44
CA TRP A 173 -6.56 -14.77 4.41
C TRP A 173 -7.00 -15.40 5.72
N ASP A 174 -6.65 -14.73 6.80
CA ASP A 174 -7.02 -15.08 8.16
C ASP A 174 -7.70 -13.87 8.81
N ARG A 175 -8.85 -14.09 9.46
CA ARG A 175 -9.55 -13.04 10.20
C ARG A 175 -8.88 -12.71 11.54
N GLY A 176 -7.96 -13.57 11.99
CA GLY A 176 -7.38 -13.49 13.33
C GLY A 176 -8.40 -13.90 14.40
N LEU A 177 -7.96 -13.90 15.66
CA LEU A 177 -8.84 -14.25 16.78
C LEU A 177 -9.59 -13.00 17.28
N THR A 178 -10.89 -13.16 17.50
CA THR A 178 -11.73 -12.14 18.15
C THR A 178 -11.71 -12.38 19.66
N GLY A 179 -11.11 -11.44 20.38
CA GLY A 179 -10.92 -11.48 21.83
C GLY A 179 -9.71 -10.62 22.17
N GLY A 180 -9.79 -9.78 23.19
CA GLY A 180 -8.79 -8.72 23.49
C GLY A 180 -7.35 -9.19 23.79
N SER A 181 -7.00 -10.46 23.53
CA SER A 181 -5.64 -10.96 23.63
C SER A 181 -4.91 -10.79 22.28
N SER A 182 -3.76 -10.11 22.33
CA SER A 182 -3.02 -9.61 21.17
C SER A 182 -2.29 -10.66 20.31
N PHE A 183 -2.58 -11.95 20.46
CA PHE A 183 -1.69 -13.01 19.95
C PHE A 183 -1.88 -13.34 18.47
N HIS A 184 -3.08 -13.13 17.88
CA HIS A 184 -3.34 -13.46 16.48
C HIS A 184 -4.10 -12.34 15.76
N LYS A 185 -3.35 -11.49 15.05
CA LYS A 185 -3.90 -10.44 14.18
C LYS A 185 -4.10 -11.02 12.78
N GLY A 186 -5.28 -10.80 12.19
CA GLY A 186 -5.59 -11.29 10.84
C GLY A 186 -4.63 -10.76 9.76
N ASP A 187 -4.51 -11.46 8.64
CA ASP A 187 -3.62 -11.07 7.53
C ASP A 187 -4.22 -11.50 6.18
N ILE A 188 -3.69 -10.94 5.10
CA ILE A 188 -3.89 -11.40 3.73
C ILE A 188 -2.50 -11.70 3.19
N MET A 189 -2.26 -12.95 2.79
CA MET A 189 -0.96 -13.41 2.35
C MET A 189 -1.01 -13.95 0.92
N ILE A 190 0.11 -13.84 0.22
CA ILE A 190 0.33 -14.58 -1.04
C ILE A 190 0.57 -16.04 -0.66
N ARG A 191 -0.32 -16.93 -1.11
CA ARG A 191 -0.32 -18.35 -0.73
C ARG A 191 1.00 -19.06 -1.05
N SER A 192 1.62 -18.73 -2.18
CA SER A 192 2.88 -19.35 -2.60
C SER A 192 4.06 -19.03 -1.67
N ARG A 193 3.96 -17.93 -0.90
CA ARG A 193 5.04 -17.38 -0.06
C ARG A 193 6.38 -17.25 -0.81
N ARG A 194 6.30 -17.07 -2.14
CA ARG A 194 7.48 -16.97 -3.00
C ARG A 194 8.23 -15.69 -2.66
N LEU A 195 9.49 -15.84 -2.29
CA LEU A 195 10.37 -14.72 -2.02
C LEU A 195 10.79 -14.04 -3.32
N ARG A 196 10.99 -12.73 -3.28
CA ARG A 196 11.63 -12.02 -4.38
C ARG A 196 13.10 -12.44 -4.43
N SER A 197 13.60 -12.63 -5.65
CA SER A 197 15.02 -12.90 -5.88
C SER A 197 15.80 -11.61 -5.65
N ARG A 198 16.83 -11.68 -4.80
CA ARG A 198 17.75 -10.57 -4.54
C ARG A 198 19.18 -11.13 -4.50
N PRO A 199 20.17 -10.49 -5.13
CA PRO A 199 21.57 -10.93 -5.07
C PRO A 199 22.05 -11.08 -3.61
N GLY A 200 22.82 -12.12 -3.31
CA GLY A 200 23.33 -12.35 -1.96
C GLY A 200 22.28 -12.71 -0.90
N GLN A 201 20.99 -12.86 -1.25
CA GLN A 201 19.97 -13.20 -0.26
C GLN A 201 20.10 -14.66 0.22
N ILE A 202 20.43 -14.81 1.49
CA ILE A 202 20.44 -16.11 2.19
C ILE A 202 19.17 -16.36 3.01
N SER A 203 18.42 -15.30 3.33
CA SER A 203 17.19 -15.42 4.11
C SER A 203 16.11 -16.20 3.37
N LYS A 204 15.47 -17.10 4.12
CA LYS A 204 14.24 -17.79 3.70
C LYS A 204 12.97 -17.15 4.26
N LYS A 205 13.09 -16.04 5.00
CA LYS A 205 11.98 -15.39 5.70
C LYS A 205 12.00 -13.87 5.50
N VAL A 206 11.44 -13.45 4.38
CA VAL A 206 11.17 -12.04 4.06
C VAL A 206 9.66 -11.84 4.11
N CYS A 207 9.10 -11.60 5.30
CA CYS A 207 7.64 -11.49 5.48
C CYS A 207 7.02 -10.45 4.53
N LEU A 208 7.75 -9.37 4.25
CA LEU A 208 7.34 -8.30 3.35
C LEU A 208 7.03 -8.75 1.91
N ASP A 209 7.54 -9.91 1.48
CA ASP A 209 7.31 -10.45 0.14
C ASP A 209 5.97 -11.17 0.01
N TYR A 210 5.34 -11.59 1.12
CA TYR A 210 4.13 -12.40 1.06
C TYR A 210 3.05 -12.02 2.09
N SER A 211 3.34 -11.26 3.14
CA SER A 211 2.36 -10.78 4.13
C SER A 211 1.98 -9.34 3.86
N LEU A 212 0.69 -9.09 3.59
CA LEU A 212 0.19 -7.73 3.37
C LEU A 212 0.33 -6.89 4.63
N ARG A 213 0.08 -7.47 5.81
CA ARG A 213 0.32 -6.79 7.09
C ARG A 213 1.75 -6.27 7.19
N SER A 214 2.73 -7.15 6.97
CA SER A 214 4.15 -6.81 7.05
C SER A 214 4.53 -5.73 6.04
N TYR A 215 3.98 -5.78 4.83
CA TYR A 215 4.21 -4.77 3.81
C TYR A 215 3.64 -3.40 4.20
N LEU A 216 2.40 -3.36 4.71
CA LEU A 216 1.70 -2.13 5.11
C LEU A 216 2.34 -1.45 6.33
N GLU A 217 3.11 -2.17 7.15
CA GLU A 217 3.83 -1.57 8.27
C GLU A 217 4.88 -0.54 7.83
N VAL A 218 5.46 -0.70 6.64
CA VAL A 218 6.58 0.13 6.16
C VAL A 218 6.33 0.74 4.78
N ILE A 219 5.11 0.58 4.23
CA ILE A 219 4.74 1.07 2.90
C ILE A 219 4.91 2.59 2.74
N PHE A 220 4.77 3.34 3.85
CA PHE A 220 4.97 4.78 3.89
C PHE A 220 6.18 5.15 4.74
N LEU A 221 6.99 6.09 4.23
CA LEU A 221 8.15 6.63 4.94
C LEU A 221 7.73 7.31 6.25
N VAL A 222 6.69 8.15 6.16
CA VAL A 222 6.05 8.82 7.30
C VAL A 222 4.56 8.48 7.29
N PRO A 223 4.14 7.39 7.95
CA PRO A 223 2.74 6.98 7.96
C PRO A 223 1.87 8.00 8.69
N ARG A 224 0.81 8.47 8.02
CA ARG A 224 -0.23 9.36 8.56
C ARG A 224 -1.64 8.72 8.56
N ILE A 225 -1.87 7.83 7.61
CA ILE A 225 -3.11 7.08 7.46
C ILE A 225 -3.18 5.94 8.48
N ARG A 226 -4.36 5.71 9.06
CA ARG A 226 -4.66 4.47 9.79
C ARG A 226 -5.11 3.40 8.81
N ILE A 227 -4.46 2.24 8.87
CA ILE A 227 -4.76 1.09 8.04
C ILE A 227 -5.21 -0.05 8.94
N TYR A 228 -6.44 -0.52 8.73
CA TYR A 228 -6.98 -1.72 9.34
C TYR A 228 -6.90 -2.85 8.31
N LEU A 229 -6.44 -4.01 8.74
CA LEU A 229 -6.38 -5.21 7.89
C LEU A 229 -7.09 -6.34 8.64
N GLN A 230 -8.09 -6.93 8.00
CA GLN A 230 -8.94 -7.97 8.60
C GLN A 230 -9.43 -7.53 9.99
N GLY A 231 -9.96 -6.29 10.07
CA GLY A 231 -10.51 -5.71 11.31
C GLY A 231 -9.49 -5.25 12.37
N SER A 232 -8.19 -5.48 12.18
CA SER A 232 -7.16 -5.12 13.18
C SER A 232 -6.15 -4.10 12.67
N LEU A 233 -5.86 -3.09 13.51
CA LEU A 233 -4.96 -1.98 13.19
C LEU A 233 -3.55 -2.51 12.84
N VAL A 234 -3.05 -2.10 11.68
CA VAL A 234 -1.66 -2.30 11.27
C VAL A 234 -0.79 -1.30 12.02
N LYS A 235 0.27 -1.79 12.67
CA LYS A 235 1.23 -0.95 13.40
C LYS A 235 2.24 -0.35 12.42
N SER A 236 1.82 0.65 11.65
CA SER A 236 2.72 1.36 10.73
C SER A 236 3.86 2.02 11.49
N ARG A 237 5.07 1.91 10.96
CA ARG A 237 6.31 2.37 11.59
C ARG A 237 7.17 3.16 10.59
N PRO A 238 7.57 4.40 10.90
CA PRO A 238 8.63 5.09 10.17
C PRO A 238 9.93 4.31 10.33
N LEU A 239 10.29 3.48 9.33
CA LEU A 239 11.30 2.43 9.47
C LEU A 239 12.64 2.93 10.03
N ALA A 240 13.13 4.07 9.55
CA ALA A 240 14.38 4.69 10.01
C ALA A 240 14.44 4.90 11.53
N LYS A 241 13.30 5.23 12.15
CA LYS A 241 13.18 5.50 13.59
C LYS A 241 13.17 4.24 14.46
N TYR A 242 13.02 3.07 13.85
CA TYR A 242 12.99 1.77 14.55
C TYR A 242 14.32 1.02 14.43
N LEU A 243 15.36 1.69 13.95
CA LEU A 243 16.70 1.14 13.86
C LEU A 243 17.51 1.47 15.13
N ASN A 244 18.53 0.66 15.38
CA ASN A 244 19.52 0.82 16.44
C ASN A 244 20.88 1.22 15.82
N GLN A 245 21.72 1.94 16.56
CA GLN A 245 23.03 2.39 16.09
C GLN A 245 22.93 3.19 14.80
N THR A 246 21.96 4.10 14.73
CA THR A 246 21.68 4.86 13.53
C THR A 246 22.84 5.78 13.16
N SER A 247 23.10 5.89 11.85
CA SER A 247 24.02 6.83 11.24
C SER A 247 23.30 7.56 10.12
N GLU A 248 23.27 8.89 10.20
CA GLU A 248 22.70 9.76 9.18
C GLU A 248 23.80 10.25 8.24
N VAL A 249 23.66 9.96 6.96
CA VAL A 249 24.64 10.30 5.92
C VAL A 249 23.96 11.18 4.88
N SER A 250 24.50 12.37 4.68
CA SER A 250 24.06 13.27 3.62
C SER A 250 25.05 13.22 2.45
N GLY A 251 24.53 13.19 1.23
CA GLY A 251 25.31 13.12 0.01
C GLY A 251 24.79 14.08 -1.06
N ASN A 252 25.52 14.15 -2.17
CA ASN A 252 25.09 14.82 -3.38
C ASN A 252 25.29 13.87 -4.56
N ILE A 253 24.22 13.62 -5.31
CA ILE A 253 24.21 12.77 -6.49
C ILE A 253 23.64 13.60 -7.63
N ILE A 254 24.44 13.82 -8.68
CA ILE A 254 24.06 14.63 -9.86
C ILE A 254 23.46 15.99 -9.46
N GLY A 255 24.10 16.68 -8.52
CA GLY A 255 23.66 17.99 -8.04
C GLY A 255 22.47 17.96 -7.06
N LYS A 256 21.87 16.80 -6.81
CA LYS A 256 20.72 16.64 -5.90
C LYS A 256 21.17 16.12 -4.54
N ARG A 257 20.70 16.77 -3.48
CA ARG A 257 20.98 16.32 -2.11
C ARG A 257 20.18 15.06 -1.80
N VAL A 258 20.84 14.09 -1.18
CA VAL A 258 20.22 12.86 -0.69
C VAL A 258 20.54 12.67 0.78
N HIS A 259 19.63 12.04 1.52
CA HIS A 259 19.80 11.75 2.93
C HIS A 259 19.47 10.27 3.21
N LEU A 260 20.46 9.55 3.72
CA LEU A 260 20.39 8.14 4.03
C LEU A 260 20.47 7.96 5.54
N THR A 261 19.53 7.21 6.11
CA THR A 261 19.66 6.68 7.47
C THR A 261 20.03 5.20 7.39
N LEU A 262 21.19 4.84 7.93
CA LEU A 262 21.61 3.45 8.12
C LEU A 262 21.44 3.07 9.59
N GLY A 263 21.14 1.81 9.86
CA GLY A 263 21.02 1.31 11.22
C GLY A 263 20.82 -0.20 11.25
N ARG A 264 20.64 -0.74 12.46
CA ARG A 264 20.48 -2.18 12.70
C ARG A 264 19.07 -2.52 13.16
N SER A 265 18.61 -3.71 12.78
CA SER A 265 17.38 -4.30 13.28
C SER A 265 17.62 -5.71 13.81
N GLN A 266 17.18 -5.98 15.04
CA GLN A 266 17.25 -7.32 15.65
C GLN A 266 16.48 -8.34 14.83
N LEU A 267 15.24 -8.02 14.45
CA LEU A 267 14.39 -8.90 13.67
C LEU A 267 15.05 -9.27 12.34
N GLU A 268 15.63 -8.27 11.66
CA GLU A 268 16.26 -8.50 10.36
C GLU A 268 17.58 -9.26 10.53
N PHE A 269 18.32 -9.01 11.62
CA PHE A 269 19.51 -9.81 11.95
C PHE A 269 19.16 -11.28 12.18
N GLU A 270 18.13 -11.58 12.97
CA GLU A 270 17.67 -12.94 13.25
C GLU A 270 17.23 -13.66 11.97
N HIS A 271 16.49 -12.97 11.10
CA HIS A 271 16.05 -13.50 9.82
C HIS A 271 17.14 -13.48 8.73
N ALA A 272 18.35 -13.02 9.03
CA ALA A 272 19.44 -12.87 8.06
C ALA A 272 19.07 -11.99 6.84
N ASN A 273 18.29 -10.94 7.09
CA ASN A 273 17.92 -9.92 6.12
C ASN A 273 18.82 -8.69 6.23
N CYS A 274 18.94 -7.96 5.13
CA CYS A 274 19.53 -6.63 5.09
C CYS A 274 19.18 -5.93 3.76
N GLY A 275 19.57 -4.67 3.64
CA GLY A 275 19.41 -3.90 2.41
C GLY A 275 18.72 -2.56 2.62
N ILE A 276 18.57 -1.82 1.54
CA ILE A 276 18.09 -0.44 1.53
C ILE A 276 16.61 -0.41 1.13
N PHE A 277 15.84 0.45 1.80
CA PHE A 277 14.46 0.76 1.50
C PHE A 277 14.41 2.11 0.82
N LEU A 278 13.98 2.11 -0.45
CA LEU A 278 13.91 3.30 -1.29
C LEU A 278 12.47 3.79 -1.39
N TYR A 279 12.23 5.04 -0.98
CA TYR A 279 10.94 5.70 -1.02
C TYR A 279 10.90 6.78 -2.11
N TRP A 280 9.72 6.99 -2.70
CA TRP A 280 9.44 8.03 -3.68
C TRP A 280 8.04 8.62 -3.38
N HIS A 281 7.94 9.94 -3.22
CA HIS A 281 6.82 10.66 -2.61
C HIS A 281 6.31 9.99 -1.32
N GLY A 282 7.24 9.63 -0.44
CA GLY A 282 6.93 8.93 0.81
C GLY A 282 6.36 7.52 0.66
N ARG A 283 6.27 6.96 -0.56
CA ARG A 283 5.82 5.58 -0.84
C ARG A 283 7.01 4.68 -1.12
N LEU A 284 7.07 3.52 -0.47
CA LEU A 284 8.10 2.50 -0.71
C LEU A 284 8.06 2.05 -2.17
N ILE A 285 9.19 2.02 -2.88
CA ILE A 285 9.27 1.49 -4.25
C ILE A 285 10.01 0.16 -4.24
N GLU A 286 11.18 0.13 -3.60
CA GLU A 286 12.01 -1.06 -3.47
C GLU A 286 12.39 -1.31 -2.01
N ALA A 287 12.31 -2.57 -1.59
CA ALA A 287 12.63 -3.00 -0.24
C ALA A 287 13.73 -4.06 -0.25
N TYR A 288 14.62 -3.97 0.76
CA TYR A 288 15.81 -4.82 0.88
C TYR A 288 16.69 -4.78 -0.38
N LYS A 289 16.81 -3.62 -1.04
CA LYS A 289 17.73 -3.44 -2.17
C LYS A 289 19.16 -3.72 -1.71
N ARG A 290 19.85 -4.58 -2.45
CA ARG A 290 21.20 -5.03 -2.14
C ARG A 290 22.17 -4.10 -2.85
N VAL A 291 23.15 -3.58 -2.11
CA VAL A 291 24.17 -2.63 -2.57
C VAL A 291 25.52 -3.00 -1.95
N GLY A 292 26.62 -2.62 -2.61
CA GLY A 292 27.98 -2.86 -2.13
C GLY A 292 28.24 -4.34 -1.83
N GLY A 293 28.95 -4.62 -0.72
CA GLY A 293 29.30 -5.97 -0.31
C GLY A 293 28.10 -6.90 -0.06
N MET A 294 26.90 -6.37 0.21
CA MET A 294 25.68 -7.17 0.43
C MET A 294 25.25 -7.99 -0.80
N ILE A 295 25.69 -7.59 -2.00
CA ILE A 295 25.39 -8.28 -3.27
C ILE A 295 26.13 -9.61 -3.36
N HIS A 296 27.38 -9.64 -2.87
CA HIS A 296 28.30 -10.75 -3.07
C HIS A 296 28.34 -11.73 -1.90
N ASN A 297 28.02 -11.27 -0.68
CA ASN A 297 28.04 -12.09 0.52
C ASN A 297 26.79 -11.85 1.37
N GLY A 298 25.98 -12.89 1.57
CA GLY A 298 24.72 -12.78 2.32
C GLY A 298 24.88 -12.55 3.82
N ASP A 299 26.04 -12.84 4.41
CA ASP A 299 26.34 -12.46 5.78
C ASP A 299 26.87 -11.01 5.89
N TRP A 300 27.35 -10.44 4.78
CA TRP A 300 27.79 -9.05 4.74
C TRP A 300 26.59 -8.12 4.88
N GLY A 301 26.66 -7.23 5.86
CA GLY A 301 25.55 -6.33 6.16
C GLY A 301 24.40 -6.99 6.91
N ARG A 302 24.51 -8.23 7.41
CA ARG A 302 23.40 -8.91 8.11
C ARG A 302 22.78 -8.03 9.21
N GLY A 303 21.47 -7.80 9.11
CA GLY A 303 20.70 -6.96 10.03
C GLY A 303 20.84 -5.45 9.79
N VAL A 304 21.65 -5.01 8.82
CA VAL A 304 21.78 -3.61 8.41
C VAL A 304 20.64 -3.24 7.47
N ILE A 305 19.96 -2.16 7.81
CA ILE A 305 18.87 -1.59 7.04
C ILE A 305 19.21 -0.13 6.73
N GLY A 306 19.04 0.25 5.46
CA GLY A 306 19.09 1.64 5.04
C GLY A 306 17.71 2.15 4.67
N VAL A 307 17.46 3.43 4.90
CA VAL A 307 16.20 4.11 4.54
C VAL A 307 16.54 5.41 3.86
N ILE A 308 15.99 5.64 2.67
CA ILE A 308 16.23 6.83 1.86
C ILE A 308 14.98 7.24 1.09
N ASP A 309 14.72 8.55 1.03
CA ASP A 309 13.77 9.16 0.10
C ASP A 309 14.53 9.65 -1.12
N VAL A 310 14.15 9.16 -2.30
CA VAL A 310 14.80 9.47 -3.59
C VAL A 310 13.92 10.33 -4.49
N THR A 311 12.85 10.94 -3.94
CA THR A 311 11.90 11.77 -4.68
C THR A 311 12.60 12.81 -5.55
N ASP A 312 13.45 13.64 -4.95
CA ASP A 312 14.13 14.70 -5.67
C ASP A 312 15.03 14.13 -6.76
N LEU A 313 15.80 13.08 -6.46
CA LEU A 313 16.75 12.47 -7.40
C LEU A 313 16.05 11.86 -8.61
N MET A 314 14.92 11.19 -8.41
CA MET A 314 14.20 10.44 -9.46
C MET A 314 13.18 11.29 -10.23
N ASN A 315 13.02 12.55 -9.85
CA ASN A 315 12.24 13.54 -10.58
C ASN A 315 13.14 14.26 -11.60
N GLU A 316 13.16 13.72 -12.83
CA GLU A 316 13.99 14.18 -13.97
C GLU A 316 13.45 15.45 -14.66
N GLY A 317 12.34 16.01 -14.18
CA GLY A 317 11.67 17.16 -14.81
C GLY A 317 10.89 16.78 -16.08
N ASN A 318 10.17 17.75 -16.67
CA ASN A 318 9.41 17.59 -17.93
C ASN A 318 8.43 16.40 -17.96
N GLY A 319 7.85 16.05 -16.80
CA GLY A 319 6.91 14.94 -16.67
C GLY A 319 7.54 13.54 -16.67
N ARG A 320 8.86 13.40 -16.87
CA ARG A 320 9.58 12.11 -16.76
C ARG A 320 9.87 11.79 -15.29
N VAL A 321 9.78 10.50 -14.95
CA VAL A 321 10.10 9.97 -13.62
C VAL A 321 10.88 8.70 -13.80
N GLY A 322 11.93 8.55 -13.01
CA GLY A 322 12.70 7.32 -12.92
C GLY A 322 11.98 6.15 -12.23
N VAL A 323 10.64 6.13 -12.15
CA VAL A 323 9.85 5.07 -11.47
C VAL A 323 8.96 4.37 -12.50
N LEU A 324 8.93 3.03 -12.47
CA LEU A 324 8.05 2.27 -13.35
C LEU A 324 6.56 2.46 -12.99
N ASN A 325 5.67 2.27 -13.96
CA ASN A 325 4.23 2.39 -13.76
C ASN A 325 3.65 1.43 -12.69
N THR A 326 4.32 0.30 -12.45
CA THR A 326 4.01 -0.67 -11.39
C THR A 326 4.34 -0.16 -9.99
N LYS A 327 5.21 0.86 -9.88
CA LYS A 327 5.76 1.39 -8.63
C LYS A 327 6.40 0.32 -7.74
N GLN A 328 7.06 -0.66 -8.36
CA GLN A 328 7.82 -1.73 -7.69
C GLN A 328 9.31 -1.70 -8.02
N SER A 329 9.74 -0.82 -8.91
CA SER A 329 11.14 -0.59 -9.22
C SER A 329 11.35 0.75 -9.92
N PHE A 330 12.61 1.15 -10.01
CA PHE A 330 13.03 2.31 -10.78
C PHE A 330 13.37 1.94 -12.24
N LEU A 331 13.43 2.96 -13.11
CA LEU A 331 13.99 2.84 -14.46
C LEU A 331 15.51 2.65 -14.36
N ASP A 332 16.07 1.89 -15.28
CA ASP A 332 17.51 1.81 -15.44
C ASP A 332 18.01 3.10 -16.10
N CYS A 333 18.53 4.00 -15.28
CA CYS A 333 19.01 5.32 -15.69
C CYS A 333 20.24 5.73 -14.87
N GLU A 334 21.00 6.69 -15.41
CA GLU A 334 22.23 7.19 -14.78
C GLU A 334 22.01 7.66 -13.32
N PRO A 335 20.97 8.45 -12.96
CA PRO A 335 20.70 8.80 -11.57
C PRO A 335 20.55 7.60 -10.64
N TYR A 336 19.86 6.54 -11.09
CA TYR A 336 19.66 5.34 -10.28
C TYR A 336 20.96 4.53 -10.14
N ALA A 337 21.75 4.38 -11.21
CA ALA A 337 23.04 3.70 -11.14
C ALA A 337 24.03 4.41 -10.21
N GLN A 338 24.10 5.75 -10.27
CA GLN A 338 24.93 6.54 -9.36
C GLN A 338 24.45 6.43 -7.90
N LEU A 339 23.14 6.36 -7.68
CA LEU A 339 22.55 6.08 -6.38
C LEU A 339 22.97 4.71 -5.84
N GLU A 340 22.89 3.66 -6.64
CA GLU A 340 23.30 2.32 -6.21
C GLU A 340 24.78 2.26 -5.80
N ALA A 341 25.66 2.91 -6.59
CA ALA A 341 27.08 3.00 -6.28
C ALA A 341 27.33 3.74 -4.94
N TRP A 342 26.72 4.92 -4.78
CA TRP A 342 26.85 5.72 -3.56
C TRP A 342 26.29 5.00 -2.32
N LEU A 343 25.12 4.35 -2.45
CA LEU A 343 24.54 3.54 -1.37
C LEU A 343 25.45 2.36 -0.99
N GLY A 344 26.10 1.74 -1.97
CA GLY A 344 27.05 0.66 -1.75
C GLY A 344 28.24 1.10 -0.91
N GLU A 345 28.89 2.20 -1.31
CA GLU A 345 30.00 2.81 -0.57
C GLU A 345 29.62 3.10 0.88
N LYS A 346 28.48 3.78 1.11
CA LYS A 346 28.05 4.18 2.45
C LYS A 346 27.60 3.00 3.32
N ALA A 347 27.01 1.98 2.72
CA ALA A 347 26.66 0.76 3.43
C ALA A 347 27.90 -0.03 3.87
N ASP A 348 28.93 -0.10 3.03
CA ASP A 348 30.19 -0.80 3.32
C ASP A 348 31.04 -0.06 4.37
N GLU A 349 31.10 1.28 4.31
CA GLU A 349 31.67 2.13 5.36
C GLU A 349 30.98 1.86 6.71
N TYR A 350 29.65 1.98 6.74
CA TYR A 350 28.87 1.75 7.97
C TYR A 350 29.06 0.35 8.54
N TRP A 351 29.11 -0.68 7.68
CA TRP A 351 29.35 -2.05 8.13
C TRP A 351 30.73 -2.17 8.78
N THR A 352 31.78 -1.67 8.14
CA THR A 352 33.16 -1.75 8.64
C THR A 352 33.29 -1.10 10.02
N ASP A 353 32.73 0.10 10.20
CA ASP A 353 32.81 0.86 11.45
C ASP A 353 32.04 0.22 12.62
N ASN A 354 31.03 -0.62 12.32
CA ASN A 354 30.14 -1.20 13.31
C ASN A 354 30.28 -2.72 13.45
N PHE A 355 31.05 -3.38 12.57
CA PHE A 355 31.26 -4.82 12.60
C PHE A 355 32.13 -5.26 13.78
N GLU A 356 33.19 -4.53 14.12
CA GLU A 356 34.09 -4.91 15.22
C GLU A 356 33.42 -4.84 16.60
N LYS A 357 32.49 -3.88 16.80
CA LYS A 357 31.69 -3.75 18.02
C LYS A 357 30.77 -4.97 18.28
N LEU A 358 30.50 -5.80 17.25
CA LEU A 358 29.67 -7.02 17.37
C LEU A 358 30.38 -8.15 18.09
N LYS A 359 31.67 -8.33 17.83
CA LYS A 359 32.43 -9.46 18.38
C LYS A 359 32.63 -9.33 19.89
N LEU A 360 32.60 -8.10 20.41
CA LEU A 360 32.80 -7.79 21.83
C LEU A 360 31.54 -7.99 22.69
N LYS A 361 30.32 -7.87 22.12
CA LYS A 361 29.04 -8.06 22.85
C LYS A 361 28.52 -9.49 22.72
N LYS A 362 29.32 -10.49 23.11
CA LYS A 362 28.94 -11.92 23.16
C LYS A 362 27.95 -12.27 24.31
N GLY A 363 27.02 -11.37 24.62
CA GLY A 363 25.98 -11.55 25.63
C GLY A 363 24.69 -10.87 25.20
N GLY A 364 23.80 -11.60 24.52
CA GLY A 364 22.36 -11.32 24.38
C GLY A 364 21.94 -9.88 24.10
N SER A 365 22.63 -9.12 23.25
CA SER A 365 22.23 -7.74 22.97
C SER A 365 20.98 -7.72 22.08
N LEU A 366 19.84 -7.38 22.68
CA LEU A 366 18.63 -6.98 21.95
C LEU A 366 18.91 -5.62 21.28
N TYR A 367 18.98 -5.55 19.94
CA TYR A 367 19.01 -4.26 19.24
C TYR A 367 17.64 -3.57 19.39
N LYS A 368 17.47 -2.83 20.48
CA LYS A 368 16.32 -1.94 20.69
C LYS A 368 16.50 -0.66 19.87
N PRO A 369 15.45 -0.08 19.29
CA PRO A 369 15.55 1.22 18.61
C PRO A 369 16.27 2.26 19.47
N ASP A 370 17.00 3.19 18.84
CA ASP A 370 17.76 4.23 19.56
C ASP A 370 16.82 5.13 20.39
N HIS A 371 15.60 5.32 19.92
CA HIS A 371 14.55 6.06 20.59
C HIS A 371 13.20 5.35 20.44
N GLU A 372 12.33 5.52 21.43
CA GLU A 372 10.94 5.11 21.30
C GLU A 372 10.08 6.23 20.71
N TRP A 373 9.18 5.86 19.80
CA TRP A 373 8.33 6.78 19.07
C TRP A 373 6.87 6.34 19.14
N VAL A 374 5.99 7.31 19.29
CA VAL A 374 4.53 7.12 19.27
C VAL A 374 3.88 8.13 18.32
N GLN A 375 2.78 7.73 17.71
CA GLN A 375 1.98 8.60 16.85
C GLN A 375 0.77 9.12 17.63
N CYS A 376 0.57 10.43 17.61
CA CYS A 376 -0.62 11.05 18.20
C CYS A 376 -1.89 10.66 17.42
N ASP A 377 -2.92 10.19 18.11
CA ASP A 377 -4.17 9.75 17.51
C ASP A 377 -4.97 10.91 16.90
N LYS A 378 -4.89 12.10 17.49
CA LYS A 378 -5.59 13.30 17.02
C LYS A 378 -4.93 13.96 15.82
N CYS A 379 -3.63 14.25 15.90
CA CYS A 379 -2.93 15.05 14.88
C CYS A 379 -2.03 14.26 13.94
N ARG A 380 -1.88 12.95 14.17
CA ARG A 380 -1.06 12.02 13.35
C ARG A 380 0.44 12.32 13.29
N LYS A 381 0.92 13.27 14.08
CA LYS A 381 2.35 13.59 14.18
C LYS A 381 3.06 12.57 15.08
N TRP A 382 4.28 12.21 14.69
CA TRP A 382 5.15 11.32 15.45
C TRP A 382 5.92 12.11 16.51
N ARG A 383 5.95 11.59 17.74
CA ARG A 383 6.65 12.18 18.90
C ARG A 383 7.62 11.18 19.49
N MET A 384 8.78 11.68 19.90
CA MET A 384 9.80 10.90 20.59
C MET A 384 9.43 10.84 22.07
N LEU A 385 9.49 9.64 22.65
CA LEU A 385 9.29 9.44 24.08
C LEU A 385 10.61 9.73 24.83
N SER A 386 10.50 10.35 26.01
CA SER A 386 11.65 10.57 26.89
C SER A 386 12.13 9.25 27.51
N SER A 387 13.41 9.20 27.88
CA SER A 387 14.02 8.05 28.56
C SER A 387 13.24 7.71 29.84
N GLY A 388 12.53 6.57 29.84
CA GLY A 388 11.74 6.08 30.98
C GLY A 388 10.32 5.64 30.64
N PHE A 389 9.79 6.02 29.46
CA PHE A 389 8.50 5.54 28.97
C PHE A 389 8.68 4.44 27.93
N ASP A 390 7.87 3.38 28.02
CA ASP A 390 7.79 2.28 27.04
C ASP A 390 6.47 2.39 26.27
N VAL A 391 6.50 2.28 24.94
CA VAL A 391 5.29 2.27 24.08
C VAL A 391 4.26 1.22 24.56
N LYS A 392 4.70 0.13 25.17
CA LYS A 392 3.83 -0.90 25.76
C LYS A 392 3.06 -0.45 27.01
N THR A 393 3.53 0.60 27.66
CA THR A 393 2.91 1.17 28.88
C THR A 393 1.98 2.34 28.58
N LEU A 394 1.93 2.78 27.32
CA LEU A 394 1.04 3.85 26.90
C LEU A 394 -0.42 3.36 26.82
N PRO A 395 -1.40 4.27 27.04
CA PRO A 395 -2.81 3.97 26.79
C PRO A 395 -3.06 3.57 25.33
N GLU A 396 -4.21 2.93 25.06
CA GLU A 396 -4.60 2.54 23.71
C GLU A 396 -4.77 3.74 22.75
N GLU A 397 -5.12 4.91 23.29
CA GLU A 397 -5.16 6.19 22.58
C GLU A 397 -4.17 7.17 23.20
N TRP A 398 -3.30 7.79 22.38
CA TRP A 398 -2.22 8.68 22.83
C TRP A 398 -2.20 10.04 22.13
#